data_AF-A0AAW7VWY9-F1
#
_entry.id   AF-A0AAW7VWY9-F1
#
_cell.length_a   1.000
_cell.length_b   1.000
_cell.length_c   1.000
_cell.angle_alpha   90.00
_cell.angle_beta   90.00
_cell.angle_gamma   90.00
#
_symmetry.space_group_name_H-M   'P 1'
#
loop_
_entity.id
_entity.type
_entity.pdbx_description
1 polymer ?
#
loop_
_entity_poly.entity_id
_entity_poly.type
_entity_poly.pdbx_seq_one_letter_code
_entity_poly.pdbx_strand_id
1 'polypeptide(L)'
;MQRRQLLALTIVFTASLQGCGISSSESDINLKPTKATALLRSDIESIVYPLDKYSVSTDELNIIERAGSIKIQECMSENGYPIDLIGTFKDRISSAERPYGIWLMDTAQQFAYGRPEQDLGAPQLESKTPEFNHQWDSCLREAIPSSDYGADRNALTIQLAGKANSAARKDPQTVKLIEKWKSCLQSHGGSFDGTDPWSPVEAMGDKETAIRIAVSDVQCKEDMNFVQQMADIESSYQATLIKENEAGLLAQRQTIEETLKGATEVVTTFSGR
;
A
#
# COMPACT_ATOMS: atom_id res chain seq x y z
N MET A 1 -40.04 60.09 -45.73
CA MET A 1 -39.93 60.34 -44.27
C MET A 1 -39.65 59.02 -43.56
N GLN A 2 -38.89 59.07 -42.46
CA GLN A 2 -38.46 58.00 -41.53
C GLN A 2 -37.30 57.10 -42.01
N ARG A 3 -36.03 57.39 -41.65
CA ARG A 3 -35.25 57.26 -40.39
C ARG A 3 -34.65 55.85 -40.17
N ARG A 4 -33.32 55.82 -40.33
CA ARG A 4 -32.29 54.87 -39.86
C ARG A 4 -32.60 54.22 -38.50
N GLN A 5 -32.16 52.98 -38.28
CA GLN A 5 -31.23 52.59 -37.20
C GLN A 5 -30.46 51.29 -37.56
N LEU A 6 -29.12 51.34 -37.42
CA LEU A 6 -28.25 50.17 -37.36
C LEU A 6 -28.35 49.55 -35.95
N LEU A 7 -28.46 48.22 -35.88
CA LEU A 7 -28.31 47.46 -34.63
C LEU A 7 -27.03 46.63 -34.72
N ALA A 8 -26.08 47.00 -33.85
CA ALA A 8 -24.82 46.32 -33.64
C ALA A 8 -25.04 44.99 -32.93
N LEU A 9 -24.55 43.89 -33.51
CA LEU A 9 -24.52 42.58 -32.86
C LEU A 9 -23.35 42.54 -31.88
N THR A 10 -23.66 42.57 -30.58
CA THR A 10 -22.69 42.36 -29.50
C THR A 10 -22.48 40.86 -29.31
N ILE A 11 -21.31 40.33 -29.70
CA ILE A 11 -20.92 38.95 -29.43
C ILE A 11 -20.40 38.88 -27.99
N VAL A 12 -21.19 38.29 -27.09
CA VAL A 12 -20.76 37.98 -25.72
C VAL A 12 -19.99 36.67 -25.76
N PHE A 13 -18.66 36.76 -25.61
CA PHE A 13 -17.77 35.61 -25.42
C PHE A 13 -17.87 35.15 -23.96
N THR A 14 -18.69 34.14 -23.67
CA THR A 14 -18.71 33.47 -22.37
C THR A 14 -17.48 32.57 -22.25
N ALA A 15 -16.49 33.01 -21.47
CA ALA A 15 -15.36 32.20 -21.07
C ALA A 15 -15.81 31.15 -20.04
N SER A 16 -15.94 29.90 -20.46
CA SER A 16 -16.14 28.75 -19.58
C SER A 16 -14.82 28.43 -18.86
N LEU A 17 -14.78 28.80 -17.58
CA LEU A 17 -13.79 28.30 -16.62
C LEU A 17 -13.98 26.79 -16.45
N GLN A 18 -13.13 25.99 -17.11
CA GLN A 18 -13.01 24.57 -16.78
C GLN A 18 -12.20 24.46 -15.48
N GLY A 19 -12.92 24.36 -14.36
CA GLY A 19 -12.34 23.89 -13.11
C GLY A 19 -11.96 22.41 -13.26
N CYS A 20 -10.73 22.05 -12.91
CA CYS A 20 -10.34 20.67 -12.67
C CYS A 20 -11.09 20.17 -11.42
N GLY A 21 -12.34 19.77 -11.60
CA GLY A 21 -13.01 18.85 -10.69
C GLY A 21 -12.47 17.46 -10.96
N ILE A 22 -12.03 16.76 -9.91
CA ILE A 22 -11.78 15.33 -9.95
C ILE A 22 -13.07 14.67 -10.43
N SER A 23 -13.12 14.32 -11.71
CA SER A 23 -14.22 13.58 -12.28
C SER A 23 -14.10 12.17 -11.72
N SER A 24 -14.92 11.88 -10.71
CA SER A 24 -15.24 10.50 -10.36
C SER A 24 -15.86 9.91 -11.61
N SER A 25 -15.12 9.04 -12.29
CA SER A 25 -15.62 8.39 -13.49
C SER A 25 -16.94 7.70 -13.14
N GLU A 26 -17.95 7.82 -13.99
CA GLU A 26 -19.25 7.13 -13.90
C GLU A 26 -19.14 5.61 -13.64
N SER A 27 -17.95 5.03 -13.85
CA SER A 27 -17.64 3.61 -13.63
C SER A 27 -17.56 3.17 -12.17
N ASP A 28 -17.53 4.09 -11.20
CA ASP A 28 -17.52 3.74 -9.76
C ASP A 28 -18.92 3.44 -9.20
N ILE A 29 -19.99 3.85 -9.89
CA ILE A 29 -21.36 3.82 -9.34
C ILE A 29 -22.06 2.46 -9.53
N ASN A 30 -21.49 1.54 -10.33
CA ASN A 30 -22.13 0.26 -10.67
C ASN A 30 -21.31 -1.01 -10.32
N LEU A 31 -20.20 -0.88 -9.59
CA LEU A 31 -19.42 -2.05 -9.18
C LEU A 31 -20.23 -2.87 -8.16
N LYS A 32 -20.67 -4.07 -8.55
CA LYS A 32 -21.42 -4.97 -7.66
C LYS A 32 -20.44 -5.96 -7.00
N PRO A 33 -20.43 -6.10 -5.66
CA PRO A 33 -19.49 -7.01 -5.00
C PRO A 33 -19.85 -8.46 -5.29
N THR A 34 -18.82 -9.29 -5.49
CA THR A 34 -18.92 -10.75 -5.58
C THR A 34 -18.34 -11.33 -4.32
N LYS A 35 -19.09 -12.17 -3.59
CA LYS A 35 -18.66 -12.69 -2.28
C LYS A 35 -17.24 -13.26 -2.35
N ALA A 36 -16.34 -12.70 -1.54
CA ALA A 36 -15.01 -13.18 -1.29
C ALA A 36 -14.58 -12.81 0.14
N THR A 37 -13.47 -13.38 0.60
CA THR A 37 -12.97 -13.20 1.96
C THR A 37 -11.50 -12.86 1.95
N ALA A 38 -11.07 -12.00 2.87
CA ALA A 38 -9.66 -11.80 3.17
C ALA A 38 -9.17 -12.83 4.19
N LEU A 39 -7.85 -13.03 4.26
CA LEU A 39 -7.21 -13.78 5.34
C LEU A 39 -6.49 -12.82 6.28
N LEU A 40 -6.91 -12.76 7.54
CA LEU A 40 -6.17 -12.04 8.58
C LEU A 40 -4.98 -12.88 9.07
N ARG A 41 -3.80 -12.27 9.07
CA ARG A 41 -2.53 -12.86 9.53
C ARG A 41 -2.08 -12.13 10.79
N SER A 42 -2.55 -12.61 11.95
CA SER A 42 -2.23 -12.01 13.25
C SER A 42 -0.76 -12.18 13.66
N ASP A 43 -0.07 -13.17 13.10
CA ASP A 43 1.35 -13.43 13.36
C ASP A 43 2.27 -12.32 12.82
N ILE A 44 1.81 -11.58 11.81
CA ILE A 44 2.55 -10.49 11.16
C ILE A 44 1.73 -9.20 11.04
N GLU A 45 0.58 -9.12 11.73
CA GLU A 45 -0.37 -7.99 11.67
C GLU A 45 -0.70 -7.57 10.22
N SER A 46 -1.02 -8.52 9.33
CA SER A 46 -1.29 -8.28 7.90
C SER A 46 -2.67 -8.80 7.46
N ILE A 47 -3.20 -8.27 6.35
CA ILE A 47 -4.44 -8.68 5.72
C ILE A 47 -4.15 -9.12 4.29
N VAL A 48 -4.33 -10.41 4.00
CA VAL A 48 -4.15 -10.94 2.64
C VAL A 48 -5.46 -10.85 1.88
N TYR A 49 -5.47 -10.03 0.84
CA TYR A 49 -6.59 -9.80 -0.06
C TYR A 49 -6.51 -10.66 -1.33
N PRO A 50 -7.64 -10.87 -2.04
CA PRO A 50 -7.65 -11.63 -3.30
C PRO A 50 -6.69 -11.11 -4.38
N LEU A 51 -6.49 -9.80 -4.50
CA LEU A 51 -5.58 -9.21 -5.49
C LEU A 51 -4.10 -9.49 -5.20
N ASP A 52 -3.73 -9.81 -3.95
CA ASP A 52 -2.34 -10.04 -3.55
C ASP A 52 -1.73 -11.26 -4.25
N LYS A 53 -2.57 -12.18 -4.73
CA LYS A 53 -2.15 -13.30 -5.59
C LYS A 53 -1.44 -12.83 -6.88
N TYR A 54 -1.72 -11.62 -7.34
CA TYR A 54 -1.24 -11.09 -8.61
C TYR A 54 -0.19 -9.98 -8.46
N SER A 55 0.19 -9.63 -7.23
CA SER A 55 1.27 -8.69 -6.93
C SER A 55 2.56 -9.42 -6.54
N VAL A 56 3.65 -8.65 -6.48
CA VAL A 56 4.91 -9.05 -5.85
C VAL A 56 4.71 -9.06 -4.33
N SER A 57 4.91 -10.21 -3.68
CA SER A 57 4.89 -10.30 -2.22
C SER A 57 6.15 -9.70 -1.57
N THR A 58 6.14 -9.45 -0.25
CA THR A 58 7.34 -8.97 0.46
C THR A 58 8.51 -9.95 0.35
N ASP A 59 8.26 -11.26 0.44
CA ASP A 59 9.30 -12.28 0.33
C ASP A 59 9.87 -12.35 -1.09
N GLU A 60 9.00 -12.26 -2.10
CA GLU A 60 9.43 -12.19 -3.49
C GLU A 60 10.28 -10.95 -3.73
N LEU A 61 9.88 -9.80 -3.19
CA LEU A 61 10.64 -8.54 -3.25
C LEU A 61 11.99 -8.66 -2.54
N ASN A 62 12.10 -9.39 -1.42
CA ASN A 62 13.38 -9.60 -0.74
C ASN A 62 14.36 -10.41 -1.60
N ILE A 63 13.90 -11.47 -2.27
CA ILE A 63 14.74 -12.28 -3.19
C ILE A 63 15.25 -11.42 -4.33
N ILE A 64 14.33 -10.64 -4.88
CA ILE A 64 14.52 -9.68 -5.94
C ILE A 64 15.59 -8.63 -5.55
N GLU A 65 15.40 -7.88 -4.46
CA GLU A 65 16.32 -6.83 -4.02
C GLU A 65 17.69 -7.40 -3.61
N ARG A 66 17.72 -8.61 -3.05
CA ARG A 66 18.96 -9.32 -2.75
C ARG A 66 19.72 -9.67 -4.02
N ALA A 67 19.06 -10.14 -5.07
CA ALA A 67 19.70 -10.40 -6.37
C ALA A 67 20.30 -9.12 -6.96
N GLY A 68 19.58 -7.99 -6.90
CA GLY A 68 20.10 -6.69 -7.31
C GLY A 68 21.35 -6.28 -6.51
N SER A 69 21.33 -6.47 -5.18
CA SER A 69 22.46 -6.19 -4.31
C SER A 69 23.69 -7.05 -4.62
N ILE A 70 23.50 -8.33 -4.97
CA ILE A 70 24.58 -9.23 -5.41
C ILE A 70 25.22 -8.65 -6.68
N LYS A 71 24.41 -8.26 -7.66
CA LYS A 71 24.92 -7.73 -8.93
C LYS A 71 25.69 -6.42 -8.78
N ILE A 72 25.19 -5.52 -7.94
CA ILE A 72 25.91 -4.27 -7.64
C ILE A 72 27.24 -4.60 -6.95
N GLN A 73 27.25 -5.50 -5.97
CA GLN A 73 28.47 -5.89 -5.26
C GLN A 73 29.51 -6.57 -6.17
N GLU A 74 29.09 -7.47 -7.05
CA GLU A 74 29.96 -8.11 -8.06
C GLU A 74 30.61 -7.04 -8.96
N CYS A 75 29.79 -6.16 -9.57
CA CYS A 75 30.27 -5.09 -10.45
C CYS A 75 31.24 -4.12 -9.74
N MET A 76 30.91 -3.71 -8.52
CA MET A 76 31.75 -2.80 -7.73
C MET A 76 33.10 -3.44 -7.40
N SER A 77 33.11 -4.73 -7.05
CA SER A 77 34.34 -5.49 -6.77
C SER A 77 35.20 -5.65 -8.02
N GLU A 78 34.61 -5.94 -9.18
CA GLU A 78 35.30 -6.04 -10.47
C GLU A 78 35.95 -4.72 -10.90
N ASN A 79 35.35 -3.59 -10.53
CA ASN A 79 35.86 -2.24 -10.84
C ASN A 79 36.78 -1.67 -9.74
N GLY A 80 37.22 -2.48 -8.79
CA GLY A 80 38.21 -2.10 -7.78
C GLY A 80 37.65 -1.35 -6.57
N TYR A 81 36.33 -1.35 -6.36
CA TYR A 81 35.65 -0.72 -5.23
C TYR A 81 34.87 -1.77 -4.41
N PRO A 82 35.52 -2.74 -3.74
CA PRO A 82 34.82 -3.79 -3.01
C PRO A 82 33.93 -3.20 -1.91
N ILE A 83 32.70 -3.71 -1.83
CA ILE A 83 31.67 -3.35 -0.85
C ILE A 83 31.00 -4.62 -0.33
N ASP A 84 30.40 -4.55 0.85
CA ASP A 84 29.62 -5.66 1.44
C ASP A 84 28.14 -5.26 1.55
N LEU A 85 27.42 -5.41 0.45
CA LEU A 85 25.96 -5.21 0.42
C LEU A 85 25.21 -6.43 0.93
N ILE A 86 25.74 -7.64 0.77
CA ILE A 86 25.04 -8.86 1.18
C ILE A 86 25.11 -9.07 2.68
N GLY A 87 26.27 -8.84 3.30
CA GLY A 87 26.41 -8.91 4.76
C GLY A 87 25.61 -7.83 5.48
N THR A 88 25.28 -6.73 4.81
CA THR A 88 24.46 -5.63 5.34
C THR A 88 23.01 -5.67 4.87
N PHE A 89 22.63 -6.61 4.01
CA PHE A 89 21.28 -6.71 3.48
C PHE A 89 20.31 -7.09 4.60
N LYS A 90 19.30 -6.25 4.82
CA LYS A 90 18.20 -6.53 5.73
C LYS A 90 16.95 -6.81 4.91
N ASP A 91 16.39 -7.99 5.08
CA ASP A 91 15.11 -8.34 4.47
C ASP A 91 14.04 -7.35 4.94
N ARG A 92 13.20 -6.90 4.01
CA ARG A 92 11.99 -6.15 4.34
C ARG A 92 11.09 -7.04 5.15
N ILE A 93 10.60 -6.49 6.25
CA ILE A 93 9.53 -7.09 7.05
C ILE A 93 8.25 -6.41 6.62
N SER A 94 7.19 -7.19 6.35
CA SER A 94 5.88 -6.60 6.06
C SER A 94 5.47 -5.68 7.22
N SER A 95 5.11 -4.45 6.90
CA SER A 95 4.67 -3.51 7.93
C SER A 95 3.29 -3.90 8.40
N ALA A 96 3.04 -3.84 9.70
CA ALA A 96 1.71 -4.00 10.26
C ALA A 96 0.66 -3.19 9.47
N GLU A 97 -0.26 -3.89 8.84
CA GLU A 97 -1.33 -3.33 8.04
C GLU A 97 -2.49 -2.95 8.95
N ARG A 98 -2.73 -1.64 9.03
CA ARG A 98 -3.80 -1.05 9.85
C ARG A 98 -4.73 -0.18 9.00
N PRO A 99 -5.29 -0.69 7.89
CA PRO A 99 -6.24 0.10 7.09
C PRO A 99 -7.51 0.45 7.87
N TYR A 100 -7.79 -0.28 8.97
CA TYR A 100 -8.94 -0.10 9.85
C TYR A 100 -8.53 0.18 11.32
N GLY A 101 -7.35 0.78 11.51
CA GLY A 101 -6.76 1.05 12.82
C GLY A 101 -6.11 -0.20 13.44
N ILE A 102 -5.74 -0.09 14.72
CA ILE A 102 -5.13 -1.21 15.47
C ILE A 102 -6.14 -2.35 15.68
N TRP A 103 -5.67 -3.60 15.63
CA TRP A 103 -6.53 -4.76 15.76
C TRP A 103 -5.90 -5.97 16.46
N LEU A 104 -4.65 -5.88 16.93
CA LEU A 104 -4.03 -6.93 17.72
C LEU A 104 -3.87 -6.51 19.17
N MET A 105 -4.28 -7.40 20.07
CA MET A 105 -4.29 -7.16 21.51
C MET A 105 -2.88 -6.92 22.06
N ASP A 106 -1.92 -7.78 21.69
CA ASP A 106 -0.53 -7.67 22.14
C ASP A 106 0.08 -6.32 21.72
N THR A 107 -0.23 -5.87 20.50
CA THR A 107 0.23 -4.57 20.03
C THR A 107 -0.43 -3.42 20.79
N ALA A 108 -1.73 -3.49 21.06
CA ALA A 108 -2.45 -2.46 21.81
C ALA A 108 -1.92 -2.33 23.24
N GLN A 109 -1.59 -3.46 23.88
CA GLN A 109 -1.04 -3.48 25.23
C GLN A 109 0.38 -2.89 25.29
N GLN A 110 1.23 -3.21 24.30
CA GLN A 110 2.63 -2.80 24.30
C GLN A 110 2.84 -1.37 23.79
N PHE A 111 2.10 -0.99 22.73
CA PHE A 111 2.37 0.21 21.95
C PHE A 111 1.18 1.18 21.88
N ALA A 112 0.05 0.89 22.53
CA ALA A 112 -1.21 1.61 22.32
C ALA A 112 -1.53 1.69 20.81
N TYR A 113 -1.77 2.88 20.27
CA TYR A 113 -1.98 3.11 18.84
C TYR A 113 -0.68 3.20 18.03
N GLY A 114 0.48 3.21 18.70
CA GLY A 114 1.80 3.22 18.08
C GLY A 114 2.18 1.90 17.42
N ARG A 115 3.37 1.87 16.80
CA ARG A 115 3.96 0.69 16.18
C ARG A 115 5.32 0.40 16.82
N PRO A 116 5.80 -0.84 16.79
CA PRO A 116 7.21 -1.12 17.08
C PRO A 116 8.08 -0.23 16.18
N GLU A 117 9.11 0.38 16.75
CA GLU A 117 10.07 1.15 15.97
C GLU A 117 10.78 0.19 15.01
N GLN A 118 10.60 0.39 13.70
CA GLN A 118 11.31 -0.39 12.70
C GLN A 118 12.67 0.25 12.49
N ASP A 119 13.74 -0.42 12.91
CA ASP A 119 15.10 -0.09 12.45
C ASP A 119 15.22 -0.49 10.98
N LEU A 120 14.70 0.38 10.12
CA LEU A 120 14.82 0.22 8.67
C LEU A 120 16.27 0.35 8.19
N GLY A 121 17.22 0.65 9.10
CA GLY A 121 18.64 0.76 8.83
C GLY A 121 18.91 1.51 7.54
N ALA A 122 18.94 2.85 7.57
CA ALA A 122 19.40 3.58 6.41
C ALA A 122 20.77 3.01 6.04
N PRO A 123 20.98 2.46 4.83
CA PRO A 123 22.32 2.16 4.38
C PRO A 123 23.03 3.51 4.41
N GLN A 124 23.88 3.75 5.40
CA GLN A 124 24.86 4.81 5.32
C GLN A 124 25.84 4.37 4.24
N LEU A 125 25.44 4.55 2.98
CA LEU A 125 26.38 4.85 1.92
C LEU A 125 26.96 6.21 2.28
N GLU A 126 27.94 6.21 3.18
CA GLU A 126 28.79 7.36 3.40
C GLU A 126 29.21 7.86 2.02
N SER A 127 28.88 9.11 1.69
CA SER A 127 29.21 9.67 0.38
C SER A 127 30.72 9.53 0.18
N LYS A 128 31.12 8.64 -0.72
CA LYS A 128 32.53 8.47 -1.06
C LYS A 128 32.91 9.48 -2.13
N THR A 129 34.10 9.33 -2.68
CA THR A 129 34.65 10.21 -3.70
C THR A 129 33.75 10.26 -4.94
N PRO A 130 33.83 11.32 -5.77
CA PRO A 130 33.08 11.42 -7.03
C PRO A 130 33.23 10.18 -7.92
N GLU A 131 34.42 9.56 -7.94
CA GLU A 131 34.72 8.37 -8.73
C GLU A 131 33.94 7.15 -8.23
N PHE A 132 33.84 6.95 -6.91
CA PHE A 132 33.02 5.90 -6.34
C PHE A 132 31.55 6.08 -6.68
N ASN A 133 31.02 7.30 -6.55
CA ASN A 133 29.61 7.57 -6.85
C ASN A 133 29.30 7.36 -8.34
N HIS A 134 30.21 7.77 -9.22
CA HIS A 134 30.09 7.50 -10.65
C HIS A 134 30.08 5.99 -10.96
N GLN A 135 30.96 5.22 -10.30
CA GLN A 135 30.99 3.77 -10.46
C GLN A 135 29.73 3.11 -9.90
N TRP A 136 29.27 3.53 -8.72
CA TRP A 136 28.04 3.08 -8.10
C TRP A 136 26.85 3.27 -9.05
N ASP A 137 26.69 4.47 -9.61
CA ASP A 137 25.62 4.78 -10.55
C ASP A 137 25.70 3.91 -11.82
N SER A 138 26.92 3.57 -12.26
CA SER A 138 27.13 2.65 -13.39
C SER A 138 26.69 1.23 -13.05
N CYS A 139 27.16 0.68 -11.93
CA CYS A 139 26.79 -0.66 -11.48
C CYS A 139 25.30 -0.78 -11.16
N LEU A 140 24.70 0.28 -10.59
CA LEU A 140 23.26 0.35 -10.33
C LEU A 140 22.47 0.30 -11.64
N ARG A 141 22.88 1.03 -12.69
CA ARG A 141 22.23 0.97 -14.01
C ARG A 141 22.42 -0.35 -14.73
N GLU A 142 23.44 -1.14 -14.41
CA GLU A 142 23.60 -2.50 -14.94
C GLU A 142 22.74 -3.51 -14.18
N ALA A 143 22.60 -3.30 -12.87
CA ALA A 143 21.71 -4.09 -12.04
C ALA A 143 20.23 -3.82 -12.34
N ILE A 144 19.76 -2.56 -12.42
CA ILE A 144 18.34 -2.19 -12.61
C ILE A 144 17.64 -2.87 -13.82
N PRO A 145 18.27 -3.03 -15.00
CA PRO A 145 17.71 -3.81 -16.11
C PRO A 145 17.40 -5.26 -15.76
N SER A 146 18.10 -5.83 -14.78
CA SER A 146 17.81 -7.16 -14.19
C SER A 146 16.82 -7.11 -13.01
N SER A 147 16.35 -5.90 -12.64
CA SER A 147 15.84 -5.57 -11.32
C SER A 147 14.65 -4.58 -11.33
N ASP A 148 13.78 -4.65 -12.34
CA ASP A 148 12.55 -3.83 -12.39
C ASP A 148 11.55 -4.24 -11.29
N TYR A 149 11.75 -3.68 -10.10
CA TYR A 149 11.28 -4.22 -8.81
C TYR A 149 10.19 -3.36 -8.18
N GLY A 150 9.01 -3.36 -8.81
CA GLY A 150 7.77 -3.36 -8.05
C GLY A 150 6.76 -2.25 -8.35
N ALA A 151 7.17 -1.06 -8.79
CA ALA A 151 6.20 0.00 -9.10
C ALA A 151 5.49 -0.23 -10.45
N ASP A 152 6.25 -0.56 -11.50
CA ASP A 152 5.67 -0.89 -12.82
C ASP A 152 4.98 -2.27 -12.78
N ARG A 153 5.58 -3.23 -12.08
CA ARG A 153 5.11 -4.62 -12.02
C ARG A 153 3.82 -4.84 -11.24
N ASN A 154 3.41 -3.93 -10.36
CA ASN A 154 2.15 -4.04 -9.59
C ASN A 154 1.08 -3.04 -10.04
N ALA A 155 1.31 -2.29 -11.13
CA ALA A 155 0.49 -1.14 -11.49
C ALA A 155 -1.02 -1.46 -11.59
N LEU A 156 -1.38 -2.58 -12.24
CA LEU A 156 -2.78 -2.99 -12.37
C LEU A 156 -3.36 -3.40 -11.01
N THR A 157 -2.63 -4.19 -10.22
CA THR A 157 -3.08 -4.60 -8.88
C THR A 157 -3.31 -3.39 -7.97
N ILE A 158 -2.38 -2.42 -7.95
CA ILE A 158 -2.49 -1.18 -7.16
C ILE A 158 -3.73 -0.38 -7.59
N GLN A 159 -3.94 -0.23 -8.90
CA GLN A 159 -5.10 0.47 -9.43
C GLN A 159 -6.41 -0.20 -9.01
N LEU A 160 -6.52 -1.53 -9.16
CA LEU A 160 -7.73 -2.27 -8.84
C LEU A 160 -7.99 -2.30 -7.33
N ALA A 161 -6.95 -2.42 -6.51
CA ALA A 161 -7.06 -2.36 -5.05
C ALA A 161 -7.59 -0.98 -4.61
N GLY A 162 -7.08 0.11 -5.17
CA GLY A 162 -7.57 1.46 -4.90
C GLY A 162 -9.06 1.64 -5.27
N LYS A 163 -9.49 1.07 -6.41
CA LYS A 163 -10.90 1.09 -6.82
C LYS A 163 -11.78 0.26 -5.87
N ALA A 164 -11.33 -0.94 -5.51
CA ALA A 164 -12.05 -1.81 -4.56
C ALA A 164 -12.20 -1.14 -3.19
N ASN A 165 -11.12 -0.57 -2.65
CA ASN A 165 -11.15 0.14 -1.37
C ASN A 165 -12.10 1.35 -1.39
N SER A 166 -12.07 2.14 -2.47
CA SER A 166 -12.97 3.29 -2.66
C SER A 166 -14.44 2.87 -2.67
N ALA A 167 -14.77 1.76 -3.33
CA ALA A 167 -16.12 1.20 -3.34
C ALA A 167 -16.52 0.64 -1.97
N ALA A 168 -15.65 -0.17 -1.35
CA ALA A 168 -15.86 -0.78 -0.03
C ALA A 168 -16.11 0.25 1.07
N ARG A 169 -15.38 1.37 1.07
CA ARG A 169 -15.58 2.47 2.04
C ARG A 169 -16.96 3.13 1.95
N LYS A 170 -17.61 3.07 0.78
CA LYS A 170 -18.95 3.63 0.52
C LYS A 170 -20.05 2.59 0.72
N ASP A 171 -19.71 1.32 0.94
CA ASP A 171 -20.70 0.26 1.13
C ASP A 171 -21.56 0.54 2.38
N PRO A 172 -22.90 0.46 2.31
CA PRO A 172 -23.77 0.67 3.45
C PRO A 172 -23.47 -0.23 4.66
N GLN A 173 -22.95 -1.45 4.43
CA GLN A 173 -22.52 -2.35 5.50
C GLN A 173 -21.26 -1.82 6.19
N THR A 174 -20.29 -1.29 5.44
CA THR A 174 -19.10 -0.63 5.98
C THR A 174 -19.49 0.55 6.88
N VAL A 175 -20.39 1.42 6.42
CA VAL A 175 -20.85 2.57 7.21
C VAL A 175 -21.46 2.11 8.54
N LYS A 176 -22.34 1.11 8.51
CA LYS A 176 -22.96 0.55 9.72
C LYS A 176 -21.95 -0.10 10.67
N LEU A 177 -20.95 -0.80 10.13
CA LEU A 177 -19.89 -1.41 10.94
C LEU A 177 -19.09 -0.33 11.66
N ILE A 178 -18.68 0.73 10.95
CA ILE A 178 -17.94 1.85 11.52
C ILE A 178 -18.76 2.52 12.63
N GLU A 179 -20.03 2.81 12.41
CA GLU A 179 -20.91 3.41 13.43
C GLU A 179 -21.02 2.53 14.69
N LYS A 180 -21.18 1.21 14.52
CA LYS A 180 -21.26 0.26 15.64
C LYS A 180 -19.93 0.16 16.40
N TRP A 181 -18.80 0.12 15.70
CA TRP A 181 -17.48 0.14 16.33
C TRP A 181 -17.25 1.44 17.12
N LYS A 182 -17.53 2.61 16.52
CA LYS A 182 -17.40 3.90 17.19
C LYS A 182 -18.27 3.98 18.44
N SER A 183 -19.51 3.49 18.38
CA SER A 183 -20.42 3.44 19.53
C SER A 183 -19.88 2.55 20.65
N CYS A 184 -19.27 1.41 20.30
CA CYS A 184 -18.61 0.55 21.29
C CYS A 184 -17.46 1.31 21.97
N LEU A 185 -16.54 1.88 21.19
CA LEU A 185 -15.38 2.58 21.74
C LEU A 185 -15.77 3.80 22.59
N GLN A 186 -16.83 4.51 22.22
CA GLN A 186 -17.40 5.61 23.01
C GLN A 186 -17.91 5.17 24.38
N SER A 187 -18.49 3.97 24.50
CA SER A 187 -18.90 3.43 25.79
C SER A 187 -17.73 3.10 26.73
N HIS A 188 -16.52 2.94 26.16
CA HIS A 188 -15.26 2.76 26.88
C HIS A 188 -14.47 4.08 27.06
N GLY A 189 -15.08 5.22 26.73
CA GLY A 189 -14.51 6.55 26.92
C GLY A 189 -13.59 7.02 25.79
N GLY A 190 -13.68 6.42 24.60
CA GLY A 190 -13.04 6.96 23.40
C GLY A 190 -13.91 8.04 22.73
N SER A 191 -13.28 9.00 22.05
CA SER A 191 -13.98 10.07 21.34
C SER A 191 -13.41 10.28 19.93
N PHE A 192 -14.20 10.85 19.02
CA PHE A 192 -13.81 11.07 17.63
C PHE A 192 -14.10 12.52 17.23
N ASP A 193 -13.09 13.22 16.71
CA ASP A 193 -13.20 14.60 16.22
C ASP A 193 -13.24 14.70 14.68
N GLY A 194 -13.05 13.57 14.00
CA GLY A 194 -13.05 13.47 12.54
C GLY A 194 -11.70 13.72 11.86
N THR A 195 -10.62 13.94 12.63
CA THR A 195 -9.26 14.12 12.08
C THR A 195 -8.70 12.79 11.55
N ASP A 196 -8.77 11.73 12.36
CA ASP A 196 -8.49 10.35 11.97
C ASP A 196 -9.78 9.51 12.09
N PRO A 197 -10.31 8.94 11.00
CA PRO A 197 -11.51 8.11 11.07
C PRO A 197 -11.29 6.77 11.80
N TRP A 198 -10.04 6.33 12.00
CA TRP A 198 -9.66 5.01 12.52
C TRP A 198 -9.03 5.03 13.91
N SER A 199 -8.82 6.22 14.47
CA SER A 199 -8.25 6.39 15.82
C SER A 199 -9.11 7.36 16.63
N PRO A 200 -9.32 7.11 17.92
CA PRO A 200 -9.95 8.07 18.80
C PRO A 200 -8.97 9.19 19.19
N VAL A 201 -9.47 10.31 19.69
CA VAL A 201 -8.66 11.47 20.14
C VAL A 201 -7.64 11.05 21.21
N GLU A 202 -8.04 10.12 22.08
CA GLU A 202 -7.22 9.58 23.17
C GLU A 202 -6.00 8.79 22.67
N ALA A 203 -5.93 8.44 21.38
CA ALA A 203 -4.74 7.85 20.79
C ALA A 203 -3.49 8.73 20.93
N MET A 204 -3.68 10.05 20.99
CA MET A 204 -2.62 11.06 21.18
C MET A 204 -2.52 11.55 22.63
N GLY A 205 -3.23 10.90 23.57
CA GLY A 205 -3.21 11.22 24.99
C GLY A 205 -1.94 10.73 25.71
N ASP A 206 -1.97 10.77 27.05
CA ASP A 206 -0.93 10.13 27.84
C ASP A 206 -0.91 8.60 27.59
N LYS A 207 0.25 7.98 27.84
CA LYS A 207 0.48 6.58 27.52
C LYS A 207 -0.53 5.64 28.20
N GLU A 208 -0.90 5.91 29.45
CA GLU A 208 -1.82 5.03 30.19
C GLU A 208 -3.23 5.10 29.61
N THR A 209 -3.72 6.30 29.32
CA THR A 209 -4.99 6.52 28.64
C THR A 209 -4.99 5.88 27.25
N ALA A 210 -3.94 6.09 26.46
CA ALA A 210 -3.83 5.54 25.12
C ALA A 210 -3.85 4.00 25.12
N ILE A 211 -3.14 3.35 26.04
CA ILE A 211 -3.16 1.87 26.18
C ILE A 211 -4.56 1.39 26.56
N ARG A 212 -5.20 2.00 27.58
CA ARG A 212 -6.54 1.60 28.03
C ARG A 212 -7.56 1.68 26.90
N ILE A 213 -7.52 2.75 26.10
CA ILE A 213 -8.42 2.94 24.97
C ILE A 213 -8.08 1.98 23.83
N ALA A 214 -6.81 1.79 23.49
CA ALA A 214 -6.39 0.83 22.44
C ALA A 214 -6.81 -0.61 22.77
N VAL A 215 -6.68 -1.04 24.02
CA VAL A 215 -7.15 -2.36 24.47
C VAL A 215 -8.66 -2.50 24.31
N SER A 216 -9.42 -1.45 24.67
CA SER A 216 -10.87 -1.43 24.50
C SER A 216 -11.28 -1.42 23.02
N ASP A 217 -10.52 -0.73 22.17
CA ASP A 217 -10.72 -0.69 20.72
C ASP A 217 -10.55 -2.08 20.09
N VAL A 218 -9.46 -2.77 20.41
CA VAL A 218 -9.25 -4.15 19.95
C VAL A 218 -10.35 -5.07 20.46
N GLN A 219 -10.75 -4.99 21.74
CA GLN A 219 -11.85 -5.80 22.26
C GLN A 219 -13.17 -5.54 21.50
N CYS A 220 -13.53 -4.27 21.29
CA CYS A 220 -14.70 -3.89 20.52
C CYS A 220 -14.66 -4.48 19.10
N LYS A 221 -13.49 -4.46 18.46
CA LYS A 221 -13.29 -5.02 17.11
C LYS A 221 -13.39 -6.54 17.09
N GLU A 222 -12.82 -7.23 18.08
CA GLU A 222 -12.88 -8.70 18.21
C GLU A 222 -14.31 -9.18 18.45
N ASP A 223 -15.02 -8.60 19.43
CA ASP A 223 -16.38 -8.99 19.82
C ASP A 223 -17.38 -8.94 18.65
N MET A 224 -17.14 -8.03 17.72
CA MET A 224 -17.99 -7.85 16.56
C MET A 224 -17.39 -8.37 15.27
N ASN A 225 -16.21 -9.02 15.29
CA ASN A 225 -15.47 -9.47 14.12
C ASN A 225 -15.29 -8.35 13.06
N PHE A 226 -14.95 -7.14 13.52
CA PHE A 226 -14.96 -5.91 12.72
C PHE A 226 -13.98 -5.98 11.54
N VAL A 227 -12.74 -6.32 11.81
CA VAL A 227 -11.64 -6.27 10.83
C VAL A 227 -11.87 -7.27 9.70
N GLN A 228 -12.29 -8.49 10.05
CA GLN A 228 -12.61 -9.52 9.06
C GLN A 228 -13.77 -9.07 8.17
N GLN A 229 -14.85 -8.52 8.74
CA GLN A 229 -15.99 -8.05 7.95
C GLN A 229 -15.62 -6.90 7.01
N MET A 230 -14.84 -5.93 7.50
CA MET A 230 -14.34 -4.82 6.68
C MET A 230 -13.48 -5.34 5.52
N ALA A 231 -12.55 -6.25 5.81
CA ALA A 231 -11.68 -6.84 4.81
C ALA A 231 -12.43 -7.74 3.81
N ASP A 232 -13.49 -8.45 4.23
CA ASP A 232 -14.34 -9.27 3.37
C ASP A 232 -15.19 -8.44 2.42
N ILE A 233 -15.68 -7.27 2.86
CA ILE A 233 -16.39 -6.33 2.01
C ILE A 233 -15.45 -5.85 0.90
N GLU A 234 -14.24 -5.40 1.25
CA GLU A 234 -13.23 -4.99 0.28
C GLU A 234 -12.83 -6.13 -0.67
N SER A 235 -12.59 -7.32 -0.12
CA SER A 235 -12.30 -8.52 -0.91
C SER A 235 -13.40 -8.83 -1.91
N SER A 236 -14.66 -8.59 -1.55
CA SER A 236 -15.78 -8.85 -2.44
C SER A 236 -15.83 -7.89 -3.64
N TYR A 237 -15.38 -6.64 -3.45
CA TYR A 237 -15.17 -5.71 -4.56
C TYR A 237 -13.94 -6.08 -5.41
N GLN A 238 -12.85 -6.52 -4.77
CA GLN A 238 -11.68 -7.03 -5.48
C GLN A 238 -12.03 -8.23 -6.35
N ALA A 239 -12.84 -9.18 -5.85
CA ALA A 239 -13.23 -10.37 -6.59
C ALA A 239 -13.98 -10.05 -7.89
N THR A 240 -14.85 -9.03 -7.88
CA THR A 240 -15.50 -8.54 -9.10
C THR A 240 -14.47 -7.97 -10.08
N LEU A 241 -13.56 -7.12 -9.60
CA LEU A 241 -12.54 -6.51 -10.45
C LEU A 241 -11.54 -7.53 -11.00
N ILE A 242 -11.20 -8.57 -10.23
CA ILE A 242 -10.37 -9.68 -10.69
C ILE A 242 -11.04 -10.38 -11.87
N LYS A 243 -12.33 -10.71 -11.75
CA LYS A 243 -13.08 -11.35 -12.84
C LYS A 243 -13.12 -10.49 -14.10
N GLU A 244 -13.22 -9.17 -13.96
CA GLU A 244 -13.25 -8.22 -15.08
C GLU A 244 -11.87 -8.01 -15.73
N ASN A 245 -10.78 -8.27 -15.02
CA ASN A 245 -9.41 -7.95 -15.45
C ASN A 245 -8.47 -9.18 -15.44
N GLU A 246 -9.02 -10.39 -15.43
CA GLU A 246 -8.27 -11.63 -15.21
C GLU A 246 -7.07 -11.79 -16.15
N ALA A 247 -7.26 -11.55 -17.44
CA ALA A 247 -6.19 -11.67 -18.42
C ALA A 247 -5.01 -10.70 -18.15
N GLY A 248 -5.32 -9.45 -17.76
CA GLY A 248 -4.30 -8.46 -17.43
C GLY A 248 -3.54 -8.80 -16.14
N LEU A 249 -4.26 -9.28 -15.12
CA LEU A 249 -3.68 -9.72 -13.86
C LEU A 249 -2.78 -10.95 -14.03
N LEU A 250 -3.18 -11.91 -14.88
CA LEU A 250 -2.35 -13.07 -15.22
C LEU A 250 -1.09 -12.67 -15.99
N ALA A 251 -1.20 -11.75 -16.96
CA ALA A 251 -0.03 -11.26 -17.70
C ALA A 251 0.96 -10.52 -16.77
N GLN A 252 0.44 -9.71 -15.85
CA GLN A 252 1.25 -9.05 -14.83
C GLN A 252 1.97 -10.08 -13.95
N ARG A 253 1.24 -11.07 -13.42
CA ARG A 253 1.82 -12.13 -12.58
C ARG A 253 2.88 -12.94 -13.31
N GLN A 254 2.68 -13.27 -14.58
CA GLN A 254 3.68 -13.96 -15.38
C GLN A 254 4.99 -13.15 -15.48
N THR A 255 4.87 -11.83 -15.70
CA THR A 255 6.05 -10.94 -15.76
C THR A 255 6.82 -10.92 -14.42
N ILE A 256 6.10 -10.96 -13.30
CA ILE A 256 6.69 -11.07 -11.97
C ILE A 256 7.43 -12.41 -11.80
N GLU A 257 6.83 -13.52 -12.25
CA GLU A 257 7.43 -14.86 -12.14
C GLU A 257 8.72 -15.00 -12.96
N GLU A 258 8.76 -14.43 -14.16
CA GLU A 258 9.97 -14.38 -15.00
C GLU A 258 11.09 -13.60 -14.30
N THR A 259 10.75 -12.48 -13.67
CA THR A 259 11.68 -11.67 -12.88
C THR A 259 12.19 -12.43 -11.65
N LEU A 260 11.29 -13.09 -10.92
CA LEU A 260 11.62 -13.85 -9.72
C LEU A 260 12.54 -15.04 -10.04
N LYS A 261 12.32 -15.72 -11.17
CA LYS A 261 13.19 -16.80 -11.62
C LYS A 261 14.63 -16.32 -11.81
N GLY A 262 14.82 -15.22 -12.54
CA GLY A 262 16.16 -14.64 -12.75
C GLY A 262 16.82 -14.22 -11.44
N ALA A 263 16.07 -13.55 -10.55
CA ALA A 263 16.58 -13.17 -9.23
C ALA A 263 17.01 -14.39 -8.38
N THR A 264 16.21 -15.45 -8.39
CA THR A 264 16.50 -16.69 -7.65
C THR A 264 17.77 -17.37 -8.17
N GLU A 265 17.98 -17.39 -9.49
CA GLU A 265 19.20 -17.95 -10.10
C GLU A 265 20.45 -17.18 -9.64
N VAL A 266 20.39 -15.85 -9.56
CA VAL A 266 21.49 -15.01 -9.04
C VAL A 266 21.79 -15.33 -7.58
N VAL A 267 20.78 -15.34 -6.71
CA VAL A 267 20.94 -15.61 -5.27
C VAL A 267 21.51 -17.01 -5.02
N THR A 268 21.02 -18.01 -5.76
CA THR A 268 21.48 -19.40 -5.61
C THR A 268 22.92 -19.57 -6.07
N THR A 269 23.28 -18.95 -7.21
CA THR A 269 24.65 -19.01 -7.75
C THR A 269 25.65 -18.36 -6.82
N PHE A 270 25.30 -17.22 -6.21
CA PHE A 270 26.16 -16.54 -5.25
C PHE A 270 26.35 -17.35 -3.98
N SER A 271 25.29 -17.97 -3.45
CA SER A 271 25.34 -18.78 -2.22
C SER A 271 26.15 -20.07 -2.35
N GLY A 272 26.40 -20.54 -3.59
CA GLY A 272 27.18 -21.74 -3.87
C GLY A 272 28.67 -21.50 -4.13
N ARG A 273 29.14 -20.25 -4.09
CA ARG A 273 30.56 -19.87 -4.21
C ARG A 273 31.24 -19.81 -2.84
#